data_AF-A0A8S9XWF2-F1
#
_entry.id   AF-A0A8S9XWF2-F1
#
_cell.length_a   1.000
_cell.length_b   1.000
_cell.length_c   1.000
_cell.angle_alpha   90.00
_cell.angle_beta   90.00
_cell.angle_gamma   90.00
#
_symmetry.space_group_name_H-M   'P 1'
#
loop_
_entity.id
_entity.type
_entity.pdbx_description
1 polymer ?
#
loop_
_entity_poly.entity_id
_entity_poly.type
_entity_poly.pdbx_seq_one_letter_code
_entity_poly.pdbx_strand_id
1 'polypeptide(L)'
;LKHASARTRVPTRIAEKDAGAVERIRRFGGIPLLVSNSPELCMNLETVSKKNGRALNPYDTTRTTGGSSGGEAGLLGAGASIFGLASDLAGSIRIPCMFCGVFGHKPTPGYVPIEGHIPYSKDPMFDYFFTVGPIVKRAADLKLVFKLLVPEEKQHNLRLDEKVNVSNLNIYYMFGEGNKSFTQSQPNDRVQKAIETAVENLASHFHCKCQLVQLPYLMDSITYNGAIFNINGLENAFQRSEDPDDWSFFSMLFMFIKKLIFMTDTNFGALSWGPLTLLSRFTHNMYNPDITTQIARSRKQFSEMLGDNAVFLYPTFPVEARLHNDLTNHFFNVSYTSVFNVLGVPVTQVPIKVPGNLPVGIQVVAAPDQDRLCFAVASALEETCGGSVKRQQAELASACSTVILNSAARCHSFTTGKKRMKIWLLLAVAFTIYGLSESARGGGRGGGKGRGGRRGMGSRMPILIHRTPGSKDYYDHKDGAKIVKASHFELDYMLGRKITFFCMATGYPRPMITWFKDGIELYAHKYFQVHEWTVGNDTMKSKMEIDPTTQKDAGYYECQADNQYAIDRRGFRTDYVIYTY
;
A
#
# COMPACT_ATOMS: atom_id res chain seq x y z
N LEU A 1 27.56 7.40 -16.64
CA LEU A 1 27.81 7.29 -15.16
C LEU A 1 27.94 5.81 -14.75
N LYS A 2 28.33 5.49 -13.50
CA LYS A 2 28.48 4.10 -12.99
C LYS A 2 27.18 3.62 -12.33
N HIS A 3 26.62 2.47 -12.74
CA HIS A 3 25.38 1.92 -12.15
C HIS A 3 25.46 0.39 -11.94
N ALA A 4 24.63 -0.11 -11.03
CA ALA A 4 24.48 -1.54 -10.73
C ALA A 4 23.06 -1.89 -10.23
N SER A 5 22.13 -0.93 -10.26
CA SER A 5 20.82 -1.00 -9.57
C SER A 5 20.96 -1.46 -8.12
N ALA A 6 21.92 -0.84 -7.42
CA ALA A 6 22.33 -1.15 -6.04
C ALA A 6 22.73 -2.62 -5.75
N ARG A 7 22.85 -3.50 -6.77
CA ARG A 7 23.26 -4.89 -6.61
C ARG A 7 24.65 -5.00 -6.00
N THR A 8 24.78 -5.94 -5.07
CA THR A 8 26.04 -6.19 -4.34
C THR A 8 26.88 -7.32 -4.95
N ARG A 9 26.24 -8.17 -5.75
CA ARG A 9 26.85 -9.36 -6.39
C ARG A 9 27.24 -9.15 -7.85
N VAL A 10 26.83 -8.02 -8.44
CA VAL A 10 27.15 -7.66 -9.83
C VAL A 10 28.17 -6.53 -9.80
N PRO A 11 29.31 -6.65 -10.51
CA PRO A 11 30.27 -5.54 -10.64
C PRO A 11 29.59 -4.28 -11.17
N THR A 12 29.99 -3.12 -10.68
CA THR A 12 29.40 -1.85 -11.14
C THR A 12 29.89 -1.56 -12.56
N ARG A 13 29.00 -1.66 -13.54
CA ARG A 13 29.31 -1.39 -14.94
C ARG A 13 29.36 0.13 -15.17
N ILE A 14 30.27 0.57 -16.04
CA ILE A 14 30.27 1.93 -16.60
C ILE A 14 29.32 1.87 -17.79
N ALA A 15 28.33 2.76 -17.85
CA ALA A 15 27.46 2.84 -19.02
C ALA A 15 28.25 3.40 -20.22
N GLU A 16 28.23 2.69 -21.35
CA GLU A 16 28.90 3.07 -22.60
C GLU A 16 28.16 4.16 -23.39
N LYS A 17 26.84 4.27 -23.15
CA LYS A 17 25.93 5.25 -23.74
C LYS A 17 25.03 5.81 -22.66
N ASP A 18 24.46 6.99 -22.90
CA ASP A 18 23.40 7.52 -22.03
C ASP A 18 22.10 6.74 -22.21
N ALA A 19 21.26 6.74 -21.17
CA ALA A 19 19.87 6.32 -21.29
C ALA A 19 19.08 7.39 -22.07
N GLY A 20 18.02 7.03 -22.79
CA GLY A 20 17.31 7.96 -23.68
C GLY A 20 16.85 9.25 -22.99
N ALA A 21 16.26 9.14 -21.79
CA ALA A 21 15.91 10.30 -20.96
C ALA A 21 17.10 11.20 -20.58
N VAL A 22 18.30 10.62 -20.36
CA VAL A 22 19.53 11.37 -19.99
C VAL A 22 20.13 12.04 -21.22
N GLU A 23 20.19 11.34 -22.36
CA GLU A 23 20.66 11.89 -23.64
C GLU A 23 19.88 13.16 -24.01
N ARG A 24 18.55 13.11 -23.89
CA ARG A 24 17.68 14.26 -24.16
C ARG A 24 17.96 15.45 -23.27
N ILE A 25 18.09 15.25 -21.96
CA ILE A 25 18.46 16.34 -21.04
C ILE A 25 19.84 16.93 -21.38
N ARG A 26 20.82 16.09 -21.76
CA ARG A 26 22.14 16.57 -22.20
C ARG A 26 22.09 17.35 -23.52
N ARG A 27 21.25 16.94 -24.48
CA ARG A 27 21.05 17.62 -25.76
C ARG A 27 20.57 19.07 -25.56
N PHE A 28 19.77 19.32 -24.53
CA PHE A 28 19.32 20.67 -24.14
C PHE A 28 20.23 21.36 -23.11
N GLY A 29 21.50 20.93 -22.99
CA GLY A 29 22.52 21.58 -22.14
C GLY A 29 22.53 21.16 -20.67
N GLY A 30 21.72 20.17 -20.27
CA GLY A 30 21.71 19.64 -18.91
C GLY A 30 23.00 18.88 -18.57
N ILE A 31 23.55 19.13 -17.37
CA ILE A 31 24.81 18.53 -16.90
C ILE A 31 24.49 17.47 -15.82
N PRO A 32 24.70 16.16 -16.09
CA PRO A 32 24.49 15.12 -15.10
C PRO A 32 25.51 15.23 -13.95
N LEU A 33 25.03 15.51 -12.74
CA LEU A 33 25.90 15.70 -11.56
C LEU A 33 26.34 14.37 -10.94
N LEU A 34 25.40 13.43 -10.78
CA LEU A 34 25.60 12.16 -10.08
C LEU A 34 24.56 11.11 -10.48
N VAL A 35 24.72 9.89 -9.96
CA VAL A 35 23.67 8.86 -9.87
C VAL A 35 23.24 8.80 -8.41
N SER A 36 21.96 9.03 -8.13
CA SER A 36 21.44 8.99 -6.76
C SER A 36 21.33 7.57 -6.20
N ASN A 37 21.12 7.45 -4.89
CA ASN A 37 20.89 6.16 -4.26
C ASN A 37 19.50 5.58 -4.61
N SER A 38 19.45 4.27 -4.82
CA SER A 38 18.25 3.46 -5.04
C SER A 38 18.38 2.14 -4.24
N PRO A 39 17.27 1.48 -3.87
CA PRO A 39 17.33 0.12 -3.31
C PRO A 39 17.74 -0.90 -4.38
N GLU A 40 18.25 -2.06 -3.95
CA GLU A 40 18.63 -3.15 -4.86
C GLU A 40 17.47 -3.50 -5.82
N LEU A 41 17.77 -3.48 -7.13
CA LEU A 41 16.85 -3.66 -8.26
C LEU A 41 15.66 -2.68 -8.32
N CYS A 42 15.73 -1.54 -7.63
CA CYS A 42 14.58 -0.65 -7.42
C CYS A 42 13.37 -1.33 -6.71
N MET A 43 13.55 -2.55 -6.19
CA MET A 43 12.48 -3.37 -5.60
C MET A 43 12.29 -3.10 -4.10
N ASN A 44 12.12 -1.85 -3.68
CA ASN A 44 11.74 -1.54 -2.29
C ASN A 44 11.08 -0.15 -2.15
N LEU A 45 10.14 -0.03 -1.20
CA LEU A 45 9.52 1.25 -0.83
C LEU A 45 10.43 2.14 0.05
N GLU A 46 11.59 1.62 0.48
CA GLU A 46 12.60 2.37 1.23
C GLU A 46 13.96 2.31 0.52
N THR A 47 14.59 3.46 0.35
CA THR A 47 15.89 3.59 -0.31
C THR A 47 17.04 3.21 0.63
N VAL A 48 17.29 1.90 0.72
CA VAL A 48 18.43 1.29 1.41
C VAL A 48 19.11 0.31 0.48
N SER A 49 20.42 0.45 0.34
CA SER A 49 21.29 -0.53 -0.31
C SER A 49 22.54 -0.77 0.55
N LYS A 50 23.10 -1.99 0.49
CA LYS A 50 24.40 -2.26 1.14
C LYS A 50 25.55 -1.47 0.48
N LYS A 51 25.44 -1.19 -0.82
CA LYS A 51 26.49 -0.53 -1.60
C LYS A 51 26.62 0.96 -1.25
N ASN A 52 25.50 1.68 -1.19
CA ASN A 52 25.49 3.14 -1.00
C ASN A 52 24.92 3.55 0.37
N GLY A 53 24.50 2.59 1.21
CA GLY A 53 23.86 2.85 2.49
C GLY A 53 22.38 3.24 2.38
N ARG A 54 21.91 3.91 3.43
CA ARG A 54 20.53 4.34 3.65
C ARG A 54 20.38 5.81 3.25
N ALA A 55 19.41 6.12 2.39
CA ALA A 55 19.02 7.52 2.18
C ALA A 55 18.23 8.03 3.40
N LEU A 56 18.55 9.24 3.84
CA LEU A 56 17.97 9.87 5.04
C LEU A 56 17.01 10.98 4.62
N ASN A 57 15.83 11.04 5.23
CA ASN A 57 14.84 12.07 4.89
C ASN A 57 15.35 13.48 5.26
N PRO A 58 15.22 14.48 4.36
CA PRO A 58 15.78 15.82 4.58
C PRO A 58 15.11 16.63 5.71
N TYR A 59 13.95 16.20 6.21
CA TYR A 59 13.22 16.81 7.34
C TYR A 59 13.46 16.12 8.68
N ASP A 60 13.77 14.81 8.68
CA ASP A 60 14.02 14.01 9.88
C ASP A 60 14.85 12.77 9.51
N THR A 61 16.13 12.75 9.90
CA THR A 61 17.06 11.67 9.54
C THR A 61 16.79 10.34 10.23
N THR A 62 15.77 10.23 11.09
CA THR A 62 15.28 8.94 11.62
C THR A 62 14.26 8.26 10.69
N ARG A 63 13.87 8.94 9.61
CA ARG A 63 12.79 8.54 8.70
C ARG A 63 13.26 8.28 7.28
N THR A 64 12.47 7.46 6.61
CA THR A 64 12.65 7.07 5.20
C THR A 64 12.44 8.23 4.23
N THR A 65 13.27 8.30 3.19
CA THR A 65 13.02 9.11 1.98
C THR A 65 11.92 8.54 1.10
N GLY A 66 11.42 7.33 1.39
CA GLY A 66 10.63 6.54 0.44
C GLY A 66 11.53 5.85 -0.58
N GLY A 67 10.92 5.31 -1.63
CA GLY A 67 11.62 4.54 -2.66
C GLY A 67 10.72 4.19 -3.85
N SER A 68 11.29 3.75 -4.96
CA SER A 68 12.73 3.46 -5.13
C SER A 68 13.63 4.68 -5.36
N SER A 69 13.08 5.81 -5.82
CA SER A 69 13.85 7.03 -6.17
C SER A 69 14.11 7.97 -4.98
N GLY A 70 14.24 7.42 -3.76
CA GLY A 70 14.39 8.22 -2.54
C GLY A 70 15.72 8.95 -2.40
N GLY A 71 16.78 8.49 -3.08
CA GLY A 71 18.02 9.24 -3.16
C GLY A 71 17.86 10.56 -3.93
N GLU A 72 17.14 10.53 -5.05
CA GLU A 72 16.91 11.70 -5.89
C GLU A 72 15.98 12.71 -5.19
N ALA A 73 14.83 12.24 -4.69
CA ALA A 73 13.90 13.08 -3.95
C ALA A 73 14.53 13.64 -2.66
N GLY A 74 15.36 12.87 -1.97
CA GLY A 74 16.08 13.30 -0.77
C GLY A 74 17.11 14.39 -1.05
N LEU A 75 17.90 14.26 -2.14
CA LEU A 75 18.80 15.32 -2.60
C LEU A 75 18.05 16.60 -2.95
N LEU A 76 16.93 16.48 -3.66
CA LEU A 76 16.15 17.63 -4.10
C LEU A 76 15.44 18.35 -2.94
N GLY A 77 14.87 17.59 -2.00
CA GLY A 77 14.31 18.11 -0.76
C GLY A 77 15.36 18.76 0.15
N ALA A 78 16.59 18.24 0.16
CA ALA A 78 17.75 18.88 0.81
C ALA A 78 18.25 20.14 0.07
N GLY A 79 17.86 20.35 -1.19
CA GLY A 79 18.34 21.45 -2.04
C GLY A 79 19.71 21.21 -2.68
N ALA A 80 20.15 19.95 -2.83
CA ALA A 80 21.43 19.56 -3.40
C ALA A 80 21.42 19.42 -4.94
N SER A 81 20.25 19.45 -5.59
CA SER A 81 20.08 19.46 -7.04
C SER A 81 18.93 20.42 -7.45
N ILE A 82 18.82 20.71 -8.75
CA ILE A 82 17.81 21.65 -9.31
C ILE A 82 16.55 20.90 -9.77
N PHE A 83 16.77 19.78 -10.47
CA PHE A 83 15.77 18.77 -10.80
C PHE A 83 16.45 17.40 -10.84
N GLY A 84 15.66 16.33 -10.84
CA GLY A 84 16.11 14.95 -10.95
C GLY A 84 15.30 14.16 -11.97
N LEU A 85 15.85 13.02 -12.39
CA LEU A 85 15.14 12.02 -13.21
C LEU A 85 14.93 10.75 -12.40
N ALA A 86 13.73 10.18 -12.49
CA ALA A 86 13.35 9.02 -11.70
C ALA A 86 12.40 8.10 -12.47
N SER A 87 12.32 6.84 -12.03
CA SER A 87 11.49 5.79 -12.62
C SER A 87 10.27 5.48 -11.76
N ASP A 88 9.14 5.16 -12.38
CA ASP A 88 7.91 4.79 -11.68
C ASP A 88 7.19 3.60 -12.36
N LEU A 89 7.17 2.46 -11.65
CA LEU A 89 6.38 1.25 -11.97
C LEU A 89 5.17 1.07 -11.04
N ALA A 90 5.23 1.64 -9.84
CA ALA A 90 4.25 1.39 -8.76
C ALA A 90 4.09 2.57 -7.78
N GLY A 91 4.69 3.74 -8.05
CA GLY A 91 4.81 4.88 -7.13
C GLY A 91 6.23 5.36 -6.86
N SER A 92 7.24 4.82 -7.57
CA SER A 92 8.66 5.09 -7.29
C SER A 92 9.14 6.51 -7.61
N ILE A 93 8.36 7.34 -8.31
CA ILE A 93 8.52 8.80 -8.31
C ILE A 93 7.72 9.40 -7.15
N ARG A 94 6.42 9.09 -7.09
CA ARG A 94 5.44 9.84 -6.28
C ARG A 94 5.62 9.66 -4.76
N ILE A 95 5.81 8.43 -4.28
CA ILE A 95 6.01 8.14 -2.85
C ILE A 95 7.25 8.88 -2.28
N PRO A 96 8.46 8.78 -2.87
CA PRO A 96 9.60 9.50 -2.33
C PRO A 96 9.49 11.02 -2.47
N CYS A 97 8.82 11.53 -3.50
CA CYS A 97 8.56 12.97 -3.64
C CYS A 97 7.62 13.50 -2.56
N MET A 98 6.55 12.76 -2.22
CA MET A 98 5.70 13.06 -1.06
C MET A 98 6.55 13.12 0.23
N PHE A 99 7.33 12.09 0.52
CA PHE A 99 8.08 12.02 1.79
C PHE A 99 9.20 13.07 1.88
N CYS A 100 9.78 13.47 0.75
CA CYS A 100 10.83 14.50 0.68
C CYS A 100 10.30 15.89 0.31
N GLY A 101 8.98 16.10 0.32
CA GLY A 101 8.37 17.44 0.17
C GLY A 101 8.70 18.15 -1.13
N VAL A 102 8.85 17.40 -2.22
CA VAL A 102 9.10 17.89 -3.59
C VAL A 102 8.00 17.41 -4.54
N PHE A 103 7.96 17.94 -5.76
CA PHE A 103 7.01 17.52 -6.79
C PHE A 103 7.61 16.37 -7.62
N GLY A 104 6.81 15.36 -7.91
CA GLY A 104 7.19 14.26 -8.79
C GLY A 104 6.09 13.93 -9.78
N HIS A 105 6.43 13.83 -11.07
CA HIS A 105 5.46 13.51 -12.12
C HIS A 105 5.75 12.16 -12.77
N LYS A 106 4.73 11.30 -12.80
CA LYS A 106 4.66 10.06 -13.56
C LYS A 106 3.90 10.35 -14.88
N PRO A 107 4.59 10.41 -16.03
CA PRO A 107 3.97 10.74 -17.32
C PRO A 107 2.86 9.80 -17.76
N THR A 108 2.12 10.21 -18.79
CA THR A 108 1.46 9.26 -19.71
C THR A 108 2.51 8.29 -20.29
N PRO A 109 2.27 6.96 -20.32
CA PRO A 109 3.20 5.98 -20.86
C PRO A 109 3.57 6.20 -22.33
N GLY A 110 4.71 5.67 -22.78
CA GLY A 110 5.16 5.73 -24.18
C GLY A 110 5.71 7.08 -24.68
N TYR A 111 5.66 8.15 -23.87
CA TYR A 111 6.20 9.47 -24.25
C TYR A 111 7.69 9.64 -23.95
N VAL A 112 8.13 9.32 -22.73
CA VAL A 112 9.54 9.48 -22.33
C VAL A 112 10.32 8.19 -22.66
N PRO A 113 11.45 8.27 -23.38
CA PRO A 113 12.31 7.12 -23.68
C PRO A 113 12.86 6.47 -22.39
N ILE A 114 12.77 5.14 -22.30
CA ILE A 114 13.14 4.34 -21.12
C ILE A 114 14.37 3.45 -21.35
N GLU A 115 14.91 3.45 -22.57
CA GLU A 115 16.06 2.68 -23.00
C GLU A 115 17.29 3.04 -22.16
N GLY A 116 18.04 2.02 -21.71
CA GLY A 116 19.18 2.18 -20.81
C GLY A 116 18.82 2.27 -19.31
N HIS A 117 17.53 2.24 -18.95
CA HIS A 117 17.12 2.02 -17.55
C HIS A 117 17.44 0.58 -17.09
N ILE A 118 17.73 0.38 -15.80
CA ILE A 118 17.95 -0.94 -15.20
C ILE A 118 17.29 -1.00 -13.80
N PRO A 119 16.38 -1.94 -13.51
CA PRO A 119 15.98 -3.06 -14.36
C PRO A 119 15.11 -2.66 -15.55
N TYR A 120 15.09 -3.50 -16.57
CA TYR A 120 14.26 -3.40 -17.77
C TYR A 120 13.65 -4.78 -18.06
N SER A 121 12.51 -4.82 -18.74
CA SER A 121 11.90 -6.05 -19.25
C SER A 121 11.45 -5.85 -20.69
N LYS A 122 11.49 -6.93 -21.50
CA LYS A 122 10.95 -6.99 -22.86
C LYS A 122 9.46 -7.38 -22.91
N ASP A 123 8.81 -7.53 -21.75
CA ASP A 123 7.38 -7.80 -21.67
C ASP A 123 6.59 -6.64 -22.31
N PRO A 124 5.65 -6.88 -23.25
CA PRO A 124 4.91 -5.82 -23.93
C PRO A 124 4.14 -4.88 -22.99
N MET A 125 3.80 -5.32 -21.77
CA MET A 125 3.14 -4.48 -20.78
C MET A 125 4.10 -3.64 -19.93
N PHE A 126 5.41 -3.90 -19.98
CA PHE A 126 6.39 -3.12 -19.21
C PHE A 126 6.36 -1.65 -19.61
N ASP A 127 6.47 -1.34 -20.90
CA ASP A 127 6.45 0.02 -21.45
C ASP A 127 5.13 0.78 -21.20
N TYR A 128 4.05 0.07 -20.85
CA TYR A 128 2.76 0.65 -20.46
C TYR A 128 2.71 0.97 -18.95
N PHE A 129 3.25 0.12 -18.08
CA PHE A 129 3.21 0.33 -16.63
C PHE A 129 4.40 1.16 -16.10
N PHE A 130 5.54 1.07 -16.77
CA PHE A 130 6.80 1.71 -16.42
C PHE A 130 6.96 3.05 -17.13
N THR A 131 7.41 4.06 -16.38
CA THR A 131 7.71 5.39 -16.95
C THR A 131 8.96 5.98 -16.30
N VAL A 132 9.64 6.88 -17.03
CA VAL A 132 10.66 7.79 -16.49
C VAL A 132 10.08 9.20 -16.50
N GLY A 133 10.26 9.95 -15.42
CA GLY A 133 9.67 11.29 -15.25
C GLY A 133 10.50 12.22 -14.37
N PRO A 134 10.15 13.52 -14.34
CA PRO A 134 10.90 14.53 -13.61
C PRO A 134 10.50 14.58 -12.12
N ILE A 135 11.51 14.87 -11.29
CA ILE A 135 11.34 15.34 -9.91
C ILE A 135 11.84 16.79 -9.87
N VAL A 136 11.05 17.71 -9.33
CA VAL A 136 11.37 19.15 -9.29
C VAL A 136 10.96 19.79 -7.97
N LYS A 137 11.53 20.97 -7.68
CA LYS A 137 11.25 21.70 -6.44
C LYS A 137 10.06 22.67 -6.54
N ARG A 138 9.61 23.03 -7.75
CA ARG A 138 8.46 23.91 -7.99
C ARG A 138 7.59 23.34 -9.11
N ALA A 139 6.28 23.51 -9.03
CA ALA A 139 5.35 23.03 -10.04
C ALA A 139 5.62 23.61 -11.43
N ALA A 140 6.04 24.88 -11.49
CA ALA A 140 6.41 25.56 -12.75
C ALA A 140 7.53 24.84 -13.53
N ASP A 141 8.45 24.17 -12.83
CA ASP A 141 9.58 23.46 -13.45
C ASP A 141 9.15 22.10 -14.04
N LEU A 142 8.02 21.51 -13.60
CA LEU A 142 7.54 20.20 -14.06
C LEU A 142 7.35 20.18 -15.58
N LYS A 143 6.58 21.14 -16.10
CA LYS A 143 6.25 21.23 -17.52
C LYS A 143 7.50 21.42 -18.37
N LEU A 144 8.44 22.26 -17.91
CA LEU A 144 9.69 22.52 -18.61
C LEU A 144 10.52 21.24 -18.74
N VAL A 145 10.85 20.59 -17.62
CA VAL A 145 11.70 19.38 -17.63
C VAL A 145 11.00 18.24 -18.38
N PHE A 146 9.69 18.07 -18.20
CA PHE A 146 8.92 17.05 -18.93
C PHE A 146 8.97 17.28 -20.45
N LYS A 147 8.79 18.52 -20.92
CA LYS A 147 8.87 18.84 -22.36
C LYS A 147 10.23 18.48 -22.96
N LEU A 148 11.34 18.66 -22.22
CA LEU A 148 12.67 18.23 -22.67
C LEU A 148 12.77 16.69 -22.78
N LEU A 149 12.15 15.95 -21.85
CA LEU A 149 12.13 14.49 -21.83
C LEU A 149 11.30 13.85 -22.95
N VAL A 150 10.25 14.53 -23.43
CA VAL A 150 9.39 14.02 -24.51
C VAL A 150 9.99 14.33 -25.89
N PRO A 151 10.16 13.34 -26.79
CA PRO A 151 10.59 13.53 -28.18
C PRO A 151 9.75 14.57 -28.91
N GLU A 152 10.42 15.46 -29.63
CA GLU A 152 9.81 16.64 -30.27
C GLU A 152 8.64 16.26 -31.18
N GLU A 153 8.75 15.14 -31.90
CA GLU A 153 7.70 14.58 -32.75
C GLU A 153 6.47 14.09 -31.97
N LYS A 154 6.58 13.79 -30.67
CA LYS A 154 5.47 13.38 -29.80
C LYS A 154 4.85 14.53 -28.99
N GLN A 155 5.54 15.67 -28.86
CA GLN A 155 5.09 16.77 -27.97
C GLN A 155 3.72 17.37 -28.35
N HIS A 156 3.35 17.31 -29.64
CA HIS A 156 2.09 17.88 -30.13
C HIS A 156 0.85 17.18 -29.55
N ASN A 157 0.89 15.86 -29.34
CA ASN A 157 -0.21 15.08 -28.76
C ASN A 157 -0.58 15.54 -27.34
N LEU A 158 0.43 15.92 -26.55
CA LEU A 158 0.29 16.29 -25.13
C LEU A 158 -0.22 17.72 -24.92
N ARG A 159 -0.28 18.54 -25.98
CA ARG A 159 -0.77 19.93 -25.96
C ARG A 159 -0.15 20.79 -24.83
N LEU A 160 1.13 20.58 -24.50
CA LEU A 160 1.79 21.17 -23.32
C LEU A 160 1.83 22.71 -23.31
N ASP A 161 1.82 23.34 -24.49
CA ASP A 161 1.81 24.80 -24.60
C ASP A 161 0.39 25.41 -24.59
N GLU A 162 -0.66 24.58 -24.63
CA GLU A 162 -2.05 25.02 -24.50
C GLU A 162 -2.27 25.58 -23.08
N LYS A 163 -2.82 26.81 -22.99
CA LYS A 163 -3.12 27.43 -21.69
C LYS A 163 -4.34 26.76 -21.07
N VAL A 164 -4.14 26.09 -19.94
CA VAL A 164 -5.23 25.52 -19.13
C VAL A 164 -5.81 26.60 -18.22
N ASN A 165 -7.11 26.87 -18.34
CA ASN A 165 -7.83 27.67 -17.35
C ASN A 165 -8.34 26.76 -16.23
N VAL A 166 -7.71 26.83 -15.05
CA VAL A 166 -8.04 25.98 -13.89
C VAL A 166 -9.49 26.16 -13.43
N SER A 167 -10.06 27.35 -13.55
CA SER A 167 -11.46 27.64 -13.19
C SER A 167 -12.49 26.87 -14.01
N ASN A 168 -12.12 26.41 -15.21
CA ASN A 168 -13.01 25.63 -16.07
C ASN A 168 -12.96 24.12 -15.76
N LEU A 169 -12.09 23.68 -14.84
CA LEU A 169 -11.89 22.26 -14.54
C LEU A 169 -12.90 21.74 -13.51
N ASN A 170 -13.40 20.52 -13.73
CA ASN A 170 -14.05 19.75 -12.68
C ASN A 170 -12.98 19.02 -11.85
N ILE A 171 -13.14 19.04 -10.52
CA ILE A 171 -12.19 18.44 -9.57
C ILE A 171 -12.91 17.30 -8.85
N TYR A 172 -12.67 16.08 -9.28
CA TYR A 172 -13.13 14.90 -8.56
C TYR A 172 -12.14 14.56 -7.45
N TYR A 173 -12.60 14.07 -6.30
CA TYR A 173 -11.69 13.63 -5.26
C TYR A 173 -12.22 12.44 -4.45
N MET A 174 -11.29 11.68 -3.86
CA MET A 174 -11.55 10.62 -2.89
C MET A 174 -10.49 10.67 -1.80
N PHE A 175 -10.90 10.44 -0.55
CA PHE A 175 -9.97 10.29 0.57
C PHE A 175 -9.24 8.95 0.54
N GLY A 176 -9.78 7.91 -0.09
CA GLY A 176 -9.20 6.57 -0.14
C GLY A 176 -10.26 5.55 -0.55
N GLU A 177 -9.96 4.26 -0.44
CA GLU A 177 -10.93 3.18 -0.70
C GLU A 177 -12.01 3.03 0.39
N GLY A 178 -11.87 3.73 1.51
CA GLY A 178 -12.76 3.60 2.67
C GLY A 178 -12.66 2.22 3.32
N ASN A 179 -13.58 1.94 4.26
CA ASN A 179 -13.55 0.73 5.09
C ASN A 179 -13.76 -0.60 4.33
N LYS A 180 -13.98 -0.55 3.01
CA LYS A 180 -14.17 -1.75 2.17
C LYS A 180 -12.85 -2.35 1.66
N SER A 181 -11.73 -1.62 1.75
CA SER A 181 -10.43 -2.18 1.40
C SER A 181 -9.96 -3.23 2.39
N PHE A 182 -9.55 -4.40 1.89
CA PHE A 182 -9.06 -5.49 2.73
C PHE A 182 -7.59 -5.32 3.18
N THR A 183 -6.82 -4.46 2.53
CA THR A 183 -5.36 -4.35 2.76
C THR A 183 -4.81 -2.92 2.78
N GLN A 184 -5.48 -1.95 2.15
CA GLN A 184 -5.04 -0.57 2.12
C GLN A 184 -5.34 0.11 3.47
N SER A 185 -4.33 0.75 4.05
CA SER A 185 -4.52 1.56 5.27
C SER A 185 -5.31 2.83 4.93
N GLN A 186 -6.27 3.22 5.77
CA GLN A 186 -6.92 4.52 5.65
C GLN A 186 -5.89 5.66 5.85
N PRO A 187 -6.07 6.82 5.18
CA PRO A 187 -5.20 7.97 5.40
C PRO A 187 -5.41 8.57 6.79
N ASN A 188 -4.34 9.08 7.38
CA ASN A 188 -4.42 9.82 8.63
C ASN A 188 -5.01 11.23 8.42
N ASP A 189 -5.35 11.87 9.53
CA ASP A 189 -5.99 13.20 9.56
C ASP A 189 -5.18 14.26 8.81
N ARG A 190 -3.84 14.17 8.78
CA ARG A 190 -2.97 15.12 8.05
C ARG A 190 -3.04 14.94 6.54
N VAL A 191 -3.14 13.70 6.05
CA VAL A 191 -3.32 13.40 4.63
C VAL A 191 -4.76 13.68 4.19
N GLN A 192 -5.76 13.40 5.03
CA GLN A 192 -7.14 13.85 4.77
C GLN A 192 -7.21 15.38 4.70
N LYS A 193 -6.61 16.09 5.66
CA LYS A 193 -6.59 17.56 5.65
C LYS A 193 -5.84 18.14 4.45
N ALA A 194 -4.87 17.43 3.88
CA ALA A 194 -4.21 17.85 2.65
C ALA A 194 -5.17 17.86 1.44
N ILE A 195 -6.05 16.85 1.33
CA ILE A 195 -7.08 16.80 0.29
C ILE A 195 -8.13 17.88 0.52
N GLU A 196 -8.64 18.03 1.74
CA GLU A 196 -9.57 19.11 2.10
C GLU A 196 -8.99 20.47 1.74
N THR A 197 -7.74 20.76 2.16
CA THR A 197 -7.07 22.04 1.89
C THR A 197 -6.94 22.29 0.38
N ALA A 198 -6.58 21.27 -0.40
CA ALA A 198 -6.49 21.41 -1.86
C ALA A 198 -7.86 21.69 -2.50
N VAL A 199 -8.91 20.99 -2.07
CA VAL A 199 -10.30 21.18 -2.54
C VAL A 199 -10.85 22.56 -2.15
N GLU A 200 -10.65 22.97 -0.89
CA GLU A 200 -11.03 24.28 -0.34
C GLU A 200 -10.39 25.42 -1.15
N ASN A 201 -9.09 25.31 -1.45
CA ASN A 201 -8.36 26.34 -2.20
C ASN A 201 -8.75 26.39 -3.68
N LEU A 202 -8.93 25.24 -4.35
CA LEU A 202 -9.39 25.20 -5.75
C LEU A 202 -10.82 25.75 -5.90
N ALA A 203 -11.71 25.47 -4.93
CA ALA A 203 -13.06 26.03 -4.93
C ALA A 203 -13.10 27.54 -4.62
N SER A 204 -12.28 28.02 -3.68
CA SER A 204 -12.31 29.43 -3.23
C SER A 204 -11.55 30.39 -4.14
N HIS A 205 -10.32 30.04 -4.55
CA HIS A 205 -9.45 30.91 -5.34
C HIS A 205 -9.66 30.78 -6.85
N PHE A 206 -10.04 29.58 -7.33
CA PHE A 206 -10.20 29.31 -8.75
C PHE A 206 -11.66 29.01 -9.15
N HIS A 207 -12.60 28.92 -8.20
CA HIS A 207 -14.02 28.64 -8.47
C HIS A 207 -14.28 27.29 -9.16
N CYS A 208 -13.38 26.33 -9.00
CA CYS A 208 -13.50 25.00 -9.58
C CYS A 208 -14.70 24.23 -8.98
N LYS A 209 -15.34 23.40 -9.80
CA LYS A 209 -16.41 22.50 -9.33
C LYS A 209 -15.79 21.26 -8.67
N CYS A 210 -15.75 21.26 -7.34
CA CYS A 210 -15.18 20.15 -6.57
C CYS A 210 -16.27 19.14 -6.14
N GLN A 211 -16.08 17.85 -6.44
CA GLN A 211 -17.02 16.78 -6.13
C GLN A 211 -16.33 15.56 -5.49
N LEU A 212 -16.77 15.20 -4.28
CA LEU A 212 -16.43 13.91 -3.67
C LEU A 212 -17.11 12.80 -4.47
N VAL A 213 -16.34 11.82 -4.93
CA VAL A 213 -16.86 10.65 -5.67
C VAL A 213 -16.60 9.36 -4.91
N GLN A 214 -17.25 8.28 -5.34
CA GLN A 214 -16.87 6.92 -5.00
C GLN A 214 -16.78 6.13 -6.31
N LEU A 215 -15.62 5.55 -6.59
CA LEU A 215 -15.36 4.83 -7.84
C LEU A 215 -15.33 3.33 -7.52
N PRO A 216 -16.40 2.55 -7.79
CA PRO A 216 -16.52 1.17 -7.32
C PRO A 216 -15.36 0.27 -7.77
N TYR A 217 -14.87 0.46 -9.00
CA TYR A 217 -13.77 -0.29 -9.55
C TYR A 217 -12.39 0.12 -9.01
N LEU A 218 -12.28 1.26 -8.30
CA LEU A 218 -11.08 1.70 -7.60
C LEU A 218 -11.00 1.18 -6.15
N MET A 219 -12.12 0.75 -5.55
CA MET A 219 -12.20 0.36 -4.13
C MET A 219 -11.43 -0.91 -3.75
N ASP A 220 -10.80 -1.57 -4.73
CA ASP A 220 -10.01 -2.80 -4.58
C ASP A 220 -8.69 -2.68 -5.38
N SER A 221 -8.01 -1.54 -5.31
CA SER A 221 -6.79 -1.30 -6.10
C SER A 221 -5.64 -2.27 -5.79
N ILE A 222 -5.71 -3.01 -4.68
CA ILE A 222 -4.74 -4.05 -4.33
C ILE A 222 -4.67 -5.14 -5.40
N THR A 223 -5.80 -5.55 -6.01
CA THR A 223 -5.82 -6.62 -7.02
C THR A 223 -5.10 -6.22 -8.30
N TYR A 224 -5.14 -4.94 -8.67
CA TYR A 224 -4.46 -4.37 -9.84
C TYR A 224 -2.95 -4.64 -9.82
N ASN A 225 -2.33 -4.74 -8.64
CA ASN A 225 -0.91 -5.10 -8.52
C ASN A 225 -0.57 -6.46 -9.14
N GLY A 226 -1.54 -7.37 -9.28
CA GLY A 226 -1.35 -8.64 -10.00
C GLY A 226 -0.90 -8.42 -11.45
N ALA A 227 -1.33 -7.34 -12.11
CA ALA A 227 -0.86 -6.97 -13.44
C ALA A 227 0.64 -6.61 -13.46
N ILE A 228 1.15 -5.98 -12.39
CA ILE A 228 2.58 -5.65 -12.24
C ILE A 228 3.38 -6.90 -11.87
N PHE A 229 2.88 -7.74 -10.94
CA PHE A 229 3.58 -8.97 -10.52
C PHE A 229 3.62 -10.07 -11.60
N ASN A 230 2.81 -9.94 -12.66
CA ASN A 230 2.79 -10.84 -13.80
C ASN A 230 3.70 -10.39 -14.98
N ILE A 231 4.39 -9.24 -14.86
CA ILE A 231 5.43 -8.82 -15.82
C ILE A 231 6.55 -9.88 -15.83
N ASN A 232 6.85 -10.43 -17.00
CA ASN A 232 7.89 -11.44 -17.20
C ASN A 232 9.26 -10.77 -17.43
N GLY A 233 10.36 -11.53 -17.40
CA GLY A 233 11.67 -11.01 -17.81
C GLY A 233 12.24 -9.85 -16.98
N LEU A 234 11.72 -9.58 -15.78
CA LEU A 234 12.20 -8.51 -14.90
C LEU A 234 13.31 -9.04 -13.98
N GLU A 235 14.49 -8.39 -13.99
CA GLU A 235 15.62 -8.75 -13.11
C GLU A 235 15.17 -8.84 -11.65
N ASN A 236 15.55 -9.91 -10.96
CA ASN A 236 15.09 -10.21 -9.61
C ASN A 236 16.19 -10.85 -8.76
N ALA A 237 15.95 -10.99 -7.45
CA ALA A 237 16.96 -11.51 -6.51
C ALA A 237 17.18 -13.03 -6.57
N PHE A 238 16.41 -13.78 -7.38
CA PHE A 238 16.36 -15.24 -7.39
C PHE A 238 16.96 -15.88 -8.64
N GLN A 239 17.25 -15.07 -9.66
CA GLN A 239 17.86 -15.52 -10.92
C GLN A 239 19.23 -16.19 -10.69
N ARG A 240 19.49 -17.25 -11.44
CA ARG A 240 20.70 -18.08 -11.36
C ARG A 240 21.71 -17.76 -12.46
N SER A 241 21.28 -17.12 -13.53
CA SER A 241 22.10 -16.66 -14.66
C SER A 241 21.79 -15.20 -15.02
N GLU A 242 22.25 -14.72 -16.18
CA GLU A 242 21.88 -13.41 -16.71
C GLU A 242 20.43 -13.36 -17.23
N ASP A 243 19.79 -14.52 -17.45
CA ASP A 243 18.36 -14.62 -17.77
C ASP A 243 17.52 -14.30 -16.50
N PRO A 244 16.67 -13.25 -16.53
CA PRO A 244 15.80 -12.91 -15.40
C PRO A 244 14.79 -14.00 -15.03
N ASP A 245 14.36 -14.81 -15.99
CA ASP A 245 13.36 -15.87 -15.78
C ASP A 245 13.99 -17.21 -15.35
N ASP A 246 15.33 -17.34 -15.34
CA ASP A 246 16.06 -18.49 -14.78
C ASP A 246 16.10 -18.45 -13.24
N TRP A 247 14.95 -18.64 -12.62
CA TRP A 247 14.81 -18.89 -11.19
C TRP A 247 13.83 -20.03 -10.93
N SER A 248 13.77 -20.50 -9.69
CA SER A 248 12.84 -21.56 -9.29
C SER A 248 12.41 -21.38 -7.85
N PHE A 249 11.38 -22.14 -7.45
CA PHE A 249 10.98 -22.24 -6.04
C PHE A 249 12.17 -22.56 -5.12
N PHE A 250 13.13 -23.37 -5.57
CA PHE A 250 14.33 -23.70 -4.80
C PHE A 250 15.34 -22.55 -4.73
N SER A 251 15.55 -21.76 -5.79
CA SER A 251 16.45 -20.58 -5.70
C SER A 251 15.84 -19.48 -4.81
N MET A 252 14.51 -19.33 -4.86
CA MET A 252 13.74 -18.50 -3.94
C MET A 252 13.90 -18.97 -2.48
N LEU A 253 13.58 -20.23 -2.18
CA LEU A 253 13.73 -20.82 -0.85
C LEU A 253 15.16 -20.69 -0.31
N PHE A 254 16.17 -20.91 -1.16
CA PHE A 254 17.58 -20.75 -0.80
C PHE A 254 17.95 -19.29 -0.47
N MET A 255 17.36 -18.31 -1.16
CA MET A 255 17.53 -16.89 -0.83
C MET A 255 16.84 -16.51 0.50
N PHE A 256 15.68 -17.09 0.81
CA PHE A 256 15.05 -16.95 2.14
C PHE A 256 15.89 -17.60 3.25
N ILE A 257 16.41 -18.81 3.04
CA ILE A 257 17.33 -19.47 3.98
C ILE A 257 18.58 -18.59 4.19
N LYS A 258 19.20 -18.09 3.11
CA LYS A 258 20.32 -17.14 3.17
C LYS A 258 19.97 -15.87 3.95
N LYS A 259 18.74 -15.37 3.89
CA LYS A 259 18.29 -14.21 4.67
C LYS A 259 18.21 -14.54 6.17
N LEU A 260 17.62 -15.69 6.52
CA LEU A 260 17.49 -16.17 7.90
C LEU A 260 18.85 -16.42 8.58
N ILE A 261 19.83 -16.95 7.84
CA ILE A 261 21.19 -17.21 8.36
C ILE A 261 22.16 -16.03 8.16
N PHE A 262 21.66 -14.84 7.81
CA PHE A 262 22.43 -13.60 7.62
C PHE A 262 23.58 -13.72 6.58
N MET A 263 23.34 -14.51 5.52
CA MET A 263 24.21 -14.70 4.36
C MET A 263 23.75 -13.94 3.10
N THR A 264 22.65 -13.19 3.17
CA THR A 264 22.30 -12.20 2.14
C THR A 264 21.73 -10.91 2.74
N ASP A 265 22.15 -9.78 2.17
CA ASP A 265 21.69 -8.44 2.56
C ASP A 265 20.54 -7.92 1.68
N THR A 266 20.07 -8.76 0.74
CA THR A 266 18.93 -8.49 -0.14
C THR A 266 17.75 -7.89 0.63
N ASN A 267 17.19 -6.80 0.10
CA ASN A 267 16.14 -6.04 0.76
C ASN A 267 14.80 -6.84 0.79
N PHE A 268 13.84 -6.38 1.59
CA PHE A 268 12.57 -7.10 1.78
C PHE A 268 11.72 -7.15 0.49
N GLY A 269 11.59 -6.05 -0.25
CA GLY A 269 10.77 -6.02 -1.47
C GLY A 269 11.33 -6.90 -2.59
N ALA A 270 12.65 -6.95 -2.75
CA ALA A 270 13.32 -7.87 -3.67
C ALA A 270 13.14 -9.35 -3.26
N LEU A 271 12.95 -9.63 -1.96
CA LEU A 271 12.60 -10.97 -1.47
C LEU A 271 11.08 -11.26 -1.53
N SER A 272 10.20 -10.25 -1.50
CA SER A 272 8.75 -10.46 -1.62
C SER A 272 8.29 -10.64 -3.05
N TRP A 273 9.06 -10.15 -4.05
CA TRP A 273 8.74 -10.28 -5.48
C TRP A 273 8.39 -11.72 -5.89
N GLY A 274 9.23 -12.71 -5.56
CA GLY A 274 9.04 -14.11 -5.96
C GLY A 274 7.75 -14.73 -5.41
N PRO A 275 7.51 -14.66 -4.08
CA PRO A 275 6.23 -15.10 -3.49
C PRO A 275 5.02 -14.35 -4.03
N LEU A 276 5.12 -13.05 -4.31
CA LEU A 276 4.02 -12.25 -4.88
C LEU A 276 3.72 -12.63 -6.34
N THR A 277 4.74 -12.88 -7.17
CA THR A 277 4.57 -13.41 -8.53
C THR A 277 3.96 -14.81 -8.52
N LEU A 278 4.40 -15.71 -7.62
CA LEU A 278 3.82 -17.05 -7.49
C LEU A 278 2.36 -16.99 -7.01
N LEU A 279 2.05 -16.14 -6.03
CA LEU A 279 0.69 -15.93 -5.56
C LEU A 279 -0.20 -15.34 -6.66
N SER A 280 0.28 -14.32 -7.38
CA SER A 280 -0.42 -13.68 -8.51
C SER A 280 -0.72 -14.67 -9.65
N ARG A 281 0.27 -15.49 -10.04
CA ARG A 281 0.07 -16.54 -11.05
C ARG A 281 -0.91 -17.63 -10.58
N PHE A 282 -0.86 -18.00 -9.29
CA PHE A 282 -1.80 -18.98 -8.72
C PHE A 282 -3.24 -18.45 -8.66
N THR A 283 -3.45 -17.21 -8.20
CA THR A 283 -4.79 -16.60 -8.16
C THR A 283 -5.34 -16.30 -9.55
N HIS A 284 -4.49 -15.95 -10.51
CA HIS A 284 -4.87 -15.79 -11.92
C HIS A 284 -5.34 -17.12 -12.54
N ASN A 285 -4.59 -18.21 -12.30
CA ASN A 285 -4.92 -19.54 -12.82
C ASN A 285 -6.13 -20.21 -12.13
N MET A 286 -6.50 -19.82 -10.91
CA MET A 286 -7.61 -20.46 -10.19
C MET A 286 -9.01 -20.08 -10.68
N TYR A 287 -9.17 -18.90 -11.31
CA TYR A 287 -10.33 -18.36 -12.05
C TYR A 287 -10.16 -16.82 -12.01
N ASN A 288 -9.85 -16.13 -13.13
CA ASN A 288 -10.07 -14.67 -13.16
C ASN A 288 -10.07 -13.98 -14.55
N PRO A 289 -11.20 -14.01 -15.28
CA PRO A 289 -11.51 -12.99 -16.29
C PRO A 289 -11.83 -11.61 -15.66
N ASP A 290 -12.03 -11.53 -14.33
CA ASP A 290 -12.52 -10.30 -13.69
C ASP A 290 -11.46 -9.20 -13.61
N ILE A 291 -10.21 -9.47 -13.21
CA ILE A 291 -9.19 -8.41 -13.06
C ILE A 291 -8.95 -7.60 -14.35
N THR A 292 -8.81 -8.26 -15.50
CA THR A 292 -8.62 -7.57 -16.80
C THR A 292 -9.87 -6.77 -17.17
N THR A 293 -11.05 -7.30 -16.86
CA THR A 293 -12.34 -6.63 -17.06
C THR A 293 -12.51 -5.43 -16.13
N GLN A 294 -12.07 -5.54 -14.88
CA GLN A 294 -12.10 -4.50 -13.85
C GLN A 294 -11.13 -3.36 -14.21
N ILE A 295 -9.91 -3.69 -14.65
CA ILE A 295 -8.95 -2.72 -15.21
C ILE A 295 -9.56 -2.00 -16.43
N ALA A 296 -10.17 -2.72 -17.36
CA ALA A 296 -10.81 -2.13 -18.54
C ALA A 296 -12.00 -1.22 -18.16
N ARG A 297 -12.85 -1.64 -17.22
CA ARG A 297 -13.96 -0.84 -16.67
C ARG A 297 -13.46 0.42 -15.96
N SER A 298 -12.42 0.33 -15.14
CA SER A 298 -11.78 1.49 -14.52
C SER A 298 -11.16 2.44 -15.54
N ARG A 299 -10.43 1.95 -16.55
CA ARG A 299 -9.88 2.80 -17.62
C ARG A 299 -10.98 3.54 -18.35
N LYS A 300 -12.08 2.85 -18.68
CA LYS A 300 -13.26 3.47 -19.29
C LYS A 300 -13.87 4.53 -18.37
N GLN A 301 -14.13 4.20 -17.10
CA GLN A 301 -14.67 5.14 -16.11
C GLN A 301 -13.79 6.38 -15.93
N PHE A 302 -12.47 6.22 -15.82
CA PHE A 302 -11.53 7.34 -15.70
C PHE A 302 -11.49 8.18 -16.97
N SER A 303 -11.52 7.57 -18.16
CA SER A 303 -11.53 8.30 -19.43
C SER A 303 -12.81 9.12 -19.60
N GLU A 304 -13.98 8.53 -19.32
CA GLU A 304 -15.29 9.18 -19.43
C GLU A 304 -15.49 10.27 -18.35
N MET A 305 -14.95 10.07 -17.15
CA MET A 305 -15.05 11.04 -16.06
C MET A 305 -14.08 12.21 -16.21
N LEU A 306 -12.86 11.98 -16.72
CA LEU A 306 -11.81 13.00 -16.74
C LEU A 306 -11.73 13.82 -18.04
N GLY A 307 -11.95 13.18 -19.19
CA GLY A 307 -11.87 13.84 -20.51
C GLY A 307 -10.61 14.71 -20.65
N ASP A 308 -10.78 15.93 -21.14
CA ASP A 308 -9.72 16.94 -21.20
C ASP A 308 -10.00 18.19 -20.35
N ASN A 309 -10.99 18.11 -19.45
CA ASN A 309 -11.50 19.22 -18.64
C ASN A 309 -11.71 18.87 -17.16
N ALA A 310 -11.16 17.75 -16.66
CA ALA A 310 -11.22 17.40 -15.25
C ALA A 310 -9.96 16.69 -14.75
N VAL A 311 -9.77 16.74 -13.42
CA VAL A 311 -8.73 15.98 -12.72
C VAL A 311 -9.31 15.25 -11.52
N PHE A 312 -8.63 14.19 -11.09
CA PHE A 312 -8.95 13.43 -9.88
C PHE A 312 -7.85 13.61 -8.82
N LEU A 313 -8.25 14.02 -7.61
CA LEU A 313 -7.37 14.18 -6.45
C LEU A 313 -7.46 12.96 -5.53
N TYR A 314 -6.30 12.40 -5.17
CA TYR A 314 -6.20 11.19 -4.35
C TYR A 314 -4.98 11.25 -3.42
N PRO A 315 -4.92 10.53 -2.28
CA PRO A 315 -3.69 10.49 -1.48
C PRO A 315 -2.52 9.91 -2.27
N THR A 316 -1.29 10.39 -2.04
CA THR A 316 -0.10 9.69 -2.54
C THR A 316 0.26 8.49 -1.68
N PHE A 317 0.12 8.64 -0.36
CA PHE A 317 0.34 7.61 0.64
C PHE A 317 -0.52 7.97 1.86
N PRO A 318 -1.01 7.01 2.66
CA PRO A 318 -1.96 7.30 3.75
C PRO A 318 -1.31 7.97 4.97
N VAL A 319 0.01 8.03 5.04
CA VAL A 319 0.80 8.53 6.16
C VAL A 319 2.05 9.23 5.63
N GLU A 320 2.68 10.04 6.46
CA GLU A 320 3.97 10.67 6.17
C GLU A 320 5.13 9.68 6.19
N ALA A 321 6.33 10.21 5.89
CA ALA A 321 7.59 9.50 6.05
C ALA A 321 7.64 8.74 7.38
N ARG A 322 7.67 7.40 7.29
CA ARG A 322 7.71 6.50 8.45
C ARG A 322 9.14 6.36 8.97
N LEU A 323 9.27 5.83 10.19
CA LEU A 323 10.57 5.42 10.71
C LEU A 323 11.21 4.39 9.79
N HIS A 324 12.54 4.38 9.79
CA HIS A 324 13.32 3.43 9.02
C HIS A 324 12.92 1.97 9.26
N ASN A 325 12.80 1.20 8.18
CA ASN A 325 12.34 -0.20 8.11
C ASN A 325 10.85 -0.44 8.44
N ASP A 326 10.04 0.57 8.76
CA ASP A 326 8.61 0.38 9.09
C ASP A 326 7.71 0.22 7.85
N LEU A 327 8.16 0.68 6.66
CA LEU A 327 7.38 0.58 5.42
C LEU A 327 7.08 -0.86 4.98
N THR A 328 7.78 -1.88 5.49
CA THR A 328 7.44 -3.28 5.24
C THR A 328 6.07 -3.66 5.81
N ASN A 329 5.66 -3.02 6.92
CA ASN A 329 4.33 -3.21 7.52
C ASN A 329 3.22 -2.53 6.71
N HIS A 330 3.61 -1.63 5.80
CA HIS A 330 2.72 -0.80 4.98
C HIS A 330 2.88 -1.09 3.48
N PHE A 331 3.41 -2.27 3.11
CA PHE A 331 3.71 -2.64 1.73
C PHE A 331 2.50 -2.47 0.79
N PHE A 332 1.31 -2.90 1.21
CA PHE A 332 0.07 -2.80 0.42
C PHE A 332 -0.42 -1.37 0.18
N ASN A 333 0.09 -0.37 0.91
CA ASN A 333 -0.21 1.03 0.64
C ASN A 333 0.45 1.54 -0.66
N VAL A 334 1.29 0.74 -1.32
CA VAL A 334 1.72 0.98 -2.71
C VAL A 334 0.53 1.07 -3.68
N SER A 335 -0.60 0.45 -3.34
CA SER A 335 -1.82 0.43 -4.17
C SER A 335 -2.42 1.83 -4.42
N TYR A 336 -2.18 2.79 -3.51
CA TYR A 336 -2.53 4.21 -3.73
C TYR A 336 -1.89 4.79 -5.00
N THR A 337 -0.69 4.31 -5.38
CA THR A 337 0.06 4.82 -6.52
C THR A 337 0.10 3.86 -7.70
N SER A 338 0.25 2.55 -7.46
CA SER A 338 0.43 1.55 -8.52
C SER A 338 -0.80 1.38 -9.42
N VAL A 339 -2.00 1.63 -8.89
CA VAL A 339 -3.24 1.60 -9.68
C VAL A 339 -3.18 2.51 -10.89
N PHE A 340 -2.57 3.70 -10.77
CA PHE A 340 -2.41 4.65 -11.88
C PHE A 340 -1.31 4.26 -12.87
N ASN A 341 -0.35 3.39 -12.50
CA ASN A 341 0.51 2.71 -13.47
C ASN A 341 -0.32 1.73 -14.29
N VAL A 342 -1.13 0.89 -13.62
CA VAL A 342 -1.97 -0.13 -14.28
C VAL A 342 -3.06 0.49 -15.18
N LEU A 343 -3.62 1.62 -14.79
CA LEU A 343 -4.53 2.38 -15.63
C LEU A 343 -3.82 3.09 -16.79
N GLY A 344 -2.53 3.45 -16.65
CA GLY A 344 -1.75 4.14 -17.68
C GLY A 344 -2.03 5.66 -17.76
N VAL A 345 -2.50 6.26 -16.67
CA VAL A 345 -2.89 7.68 -16.61
C VAL A 345 -1.77 8.56 -16.05
N PRO A 346 -1.58 9.81 -16.51
CA PRO A 346 -0.58 10.72 -15.97
C PRO A 346 -0.91 11.15 -14.54
N VAL A 347 0.12 11.29 -13.69
CA VAL A 347 -0.03 11.66 -12.29
C VAL A 347 1.08 12.58 -11.82
N THR A 348 0.73 13.76 -11.29
CA THR A 348 1.66 14.60 -10.52
C THR A 348 1.39 14.45 -9.04
N GLN A 349 2.38 14.06 -8.25
CA GLN A 349 2.32 14.26 -6.81
C GLN A 349 2.68 15.71 -6.48
N VAL A 350 1.89 16.30 -5.58
CA VAL A 350 1.95 17.71 -5.15
C VAL A 350 2.13 17.74 -3.64
N PRO A 351 3.19 18.38 -3.09
CA PRO A 351 3.27 18.69 -1.66
C PRO A 351 2.15 19.65 -1.26
N ILE A 352 1.49 19.37 -0.14
CA ILE A 352 0.48 20.28 0.43
C ILE A 352 0.92 20.66 1.85
N LYS A 353 0.98 21.95 2.14
CA LYS A 353 1.32 22.44 3.48
C LYS A 353 0.12 22.29 4.43
N VAL A 354 0.26 21.40 5.40
CA VAL A 354 -0.67 21.26 6.54
C VAL A 354 0.12 21.33 7.86
N PRO A 355 -0.51 21.67 9.00
CA PRO A 355 0.17 21.76 10.29
C PRO A 355 1.00 20.51 10.62
N GLY A 356 2.22 20.68 11.15
CA GLY A 356 3.16 19.61 11.48
C GLY A 356 4.46 19.66 10.66
N ASN A 357 5.44 18.84 11.07
CA ASN A 357 6.85 19.01 10.66
C ASN A 357 7.29 18.13 9.46
N LEU A 358 6.47 17.15 9.06
CA LEU A 358 6.76 16.26 7.94
C LEU A 358 5.85 16.58 6.75
N PRO A 359 6.36 16.54 5.52
CA PRO A 359 5.56 16.70 4.32
C PRO A 359 4.42 15.67 4.20
N VAL A 360 3.32 16.13 3.62
CA VAL A 360 2.23 15.33 3.04
C VAL A 360 2.01 15.76 1.60
N GLY A 361 1.31 14.95 0.82
CA GLY A 361 1.04 15.29 -0.58
C GLY A 361 -0.04 14.43 -1.22
N ILE A 362 -0.67 15.01 -2.23
CA ILE A 362 -1.77 14.41 -2.99
C ILE A 362 -1.31 14.14 -4.43
N GLN A 363 -1.98 13.20 -5.08
CA GLN A 363 -1.86 12.91 -6.50
C GLN A 363 -2.92 13.71 -7.25
N VAL A 364 -2.49 14.47 -8.26
CA VAL A 364 -3.32 15.06 -9.30
C VAL A 364 -3.26 14.14 -10.51
N VAL A 365 -4.35 13.43 -10.77
CA VAL A 365 -4.50 12.47 -11.87
C VAL A 365 -5.32 13.10 -12.99
N ALA A 366 -4.91 12.96 -14.24
CA ALA A 366 -5.68 13.38 -15.41
C ALA A 366 -5.95 12.19 -16.35
N ALA A 367 -6.72 12.38 -17.42
CA ALA A 367 -6.84 11.38 -18.48
C ALA A 367 -5.50 11.18 -19.22
N PRO A 368 -5.31 10.08 -19.98
CA PRO A 368 -4.17 9.94 -20.88
C PRO A 368 -3.97 11.15 -21.78
N ASP A 369 -2.71 11.49 -22.07
CA ASP A 369 -2.30 12.64 -22.87
C ASP A 369 -2.67 14.02 -22.29
N GLN A 370 -3.18 14.08 -21.04
CA GLN A 370 -3.58 15.32 -20.35
C GLN A 370 -2.63 15.73 -19.22
N ASP A 371 -1.34 15.37 -19.32
CA ASP A 371 -0.26 15.76 -18.38
C ASP A 371 -0.25 17.28 -18.10
N ARG A 372 -0.62 18.10 -19.10
CA ARG A 372 -0.81 19.57 -18.98
C ARG A 372 -1.77 19.97 -17.85
N LEU A 373 -2.84 19.21 -17.61
CA LEU A 373 -3.83 19.48 -16.56
C LEU A 373 -3.21 19.22 -15.18
N CYS A 374 -2.45 18.14 -15.03
CA CYS A 374 -1.71 17.83 -13.82
C CYS A 374 -0.73 18.97 -13.46
N PHE A 375 -0.04 19.58 -14.45
CA PHE A 375 0.86 20.71 -14.22
C PHE A 375 0.13 22.01 -13.86
N ALA A 376 -0.98 22.30 -14.52
CA ALA A 376 -1.78 23.50 -14.25
C ALA A 376 -2.33 23.49 -12.82
N VAL A 377 -2.94 22.36 -12.40
CA VAL A 377 -3.48 22.19 -11.06
C VAL A 377 -2.35 22.10 -10.01
N ALA A 378 -1.21 21.47 -10.30
CA ALA A 378 -0.06 21.50 -9.41
C ALA A 378 0.49 22.93 -9.19
N SER A 379 0.45 23.78 -10.22
CA SER A 379 0.88 25.19 -10.12
C SER A 379 -0.10 26.02 -9.29
N ALA A 380 -1.41 25.86 -9.53
CA ALA A 380 -2.46 26.48 -8.73
C ALA A 380 -2.37 26.10 -7.24
N LEU A 381 -2.15 24.81 -6.95
CA LEU A 381 -1.97 24.32 -5.57
C LEU A 381 -0.66 24.78 -4.93
N GLU A 382 0.44 24.93 -5.69
CA GLU A 382 1.68 25.51 -5.16
C GLU A 382 1.48 26.97 -4.73
N GLU A 383 0.72 27.75 -5.51
CA GLU A 383 0.40 29.16 -5.25
C GLU A 383 -0.45 29.33 -3.99
N THR A 384 -1.54 28.56 -3.85
CA THR A 384 -2.50 28.74 -2.75
C THR A 384 -2.17 27.95 -1.49
N CYS A 385 -1.76 26.70 -1.62
CA CYS A 385 -1.49 25.83 -0.48
C CYS A 385 -0.03 25.94 0.00
N GLY A 386 0.87 26.51 -0.81
CA GLY A 386 2.31 26.51 -0.57
C GLY A 386 2.93 25.15 -0.92
N GLY A 387 3.76 25.13 -1.96
CA GLY A 387 4.45 23.94 -2.47
C GLY A 387 5.56 23.39 -1.56
N SER A 388 6.74 23.13 -2.14
CA SER A 388 7.83 22.42 -1.44
C SER A 388 8.15 23.02 -0.07
N VAL A 389 8.05 22.19 0.98
CA VAL A 389 8.15 22.64 2.37
C VAL A 389 9.57 23.15 2.64
N LYS A 390 9.72 24.46 2.84
CA LYS A 390 11.03 25.06 3.17
C LYS A 390 11.51 24.54 4.53
N ARG A 391 12.60 23.77 4.53
CA ARG A 391 13.40 23.52 5.75
C ARG A 391 13.86 24.85 6.33
N GLN A 392 13.81 25.02 7.65
CA GLN A 392 14.42 26.18 8.30
C GLN A 392 15.93 26.20 7.98
N GLN A 393 16.38 27.21 7.25
CA GLN A 393 17.75 27.26 6.69
C GLN A 393 18.86 27.30 7.76
N ALA A 394 18.52 27.62 9.02
CA ALA A 394 19.46 27.74 10.13
C ALA A 394 20.29 26.46 10.40
N GLU A 395 19.75 25.27 10.16
CA GLU A 395 20.47 24.01 10.47
C GLU A 395 21.46 23.57 9.39
N LEU A 396 21.26 23.98 8.12
CA LEU A 396 22.05 23.47 6.99
C LEU A 396 23.53 23.87 7.07
N ALA A 397 23.83 25.07 7.55
CA ALA A 397 25.21 25.54 7.75
C ALA A 397 25.97 24.74 8.84
N SER A 398 25.26 24.32 9.89
CA SER A 398 25.80 23.51 10.98
C SER A 398 26.03 22.05 10.55
N ALA A 399 25.03 21.44 9.89
CA ALA A 399 25.07 20.05 9.49
C ALA A 399 26.11 19.76 8.40
N CYS A 400 26.24 20.63 7.39
CA CYS A 400 27.17 20.40 6.28
C CYS A 400 28.64 20.35 6.75
N SER A 401 29.01 21.28 7.65
CA SER A 401 30.32 21.34 8.30
C SER A 401 30.65 20.05 9.09
N THR A 402 29.63 19.44 9.70
CA THR A 402 29.80 18.27 10.59
C THR A 402 29.88 16.94 9.81
N VAL A 403 29.20 16.83 8.66
CA VAL A 403 29.15 15.59 7.86
C VAL A 403 30.41 15.39 6.98
N ILE A 404 30.98 16.49 6.47
CA ILE A 404 32.22 16.44 5.67
C ILE A 404 33.42 15.98 6.53
N LEU A 405 33.45 16.32 7.82
CA LEU A 405 34.53 15.92 8.73
C LEU A 405 34.38 14.49 9.29
N ASN A 406 33.15 14.01 9.54
CA ASN A 406 32.93 12.71 10.20
C ASN A 406 32.94 11.49 9.26
N SER A 407 32.84 11.70 7.94
CA SER A 407 32.80 10.61 6.95
C SER A 407 34.15 9.87 6.78
N ALA A 408 35.25 10.42 7.29
CA ALA A 408 36.57 9.78 7.31
C ALA A 408 36.80 8.81 8.50
N ALA A 409 35.99 8.87 9.57
CA ALA A 409 36.39 8.36 10.88
C ALA A 409 35.68 7.07 11.37
N ARG A 410 34.71 6.51 10.64
CA ARG A 410 33.96 5.30 11.07
C ARG A 410 33.95 4.19 10.03
N CYS A 411 35.10 3.55 9.83
CA CYS A 411 35.18 2.34 9.02
C CYS A 411 36.07 1.21 9.61
N HIS A 412 36.17 1.10 10.95
CA HIS A 412 36.75 -0.07 11.62
C HIS A 412 36.03 -0.37 12.95
N SER A 413 35.80 -1.66 13.23
CA SER A 413 35.14 -2.29 14.41
C SER A 413 33.71 -2.79 14.20
N PHE A 414 33.55 -4.03 13.69
CA PHE A 414 32.46 -4.96 14.06
C PHE A 414 32.71 -6.40 13.54
N THR A 415 33.84 -7.03 13.89
CA THR A 415 34.28 -8.33 13.34
C THR A 415 34.78 -9.37 14.36
N THR A 416 34.22 -9.41 15.57
CA THR A 416 34.52 -10.46 16.57
C THR A 416 33.25 -10.95 17.29
N GLY A 417 32.62 -12.00 16.74
CA GLY A 417 31.45 -12.64 17.38
C GLY A 417 30.83 -13.82 16.61
N LYS A 418 30.90 -13.81 15.26
CA LYS A 418 30.19 -14.77 14.39
C LYS A 418 30.78 -16.21 14.31
N LYS A 419 31.67 -16.64 15.21
CA LYS A 419 32.27 -18.00 15.18
C LYS A 419 31.71 -19.01 16.19
N ARG A 420 31.24 -18.62 17.38
CA ARG A 420 30.74 -19.59 18.40
C ARG A 420 29.29 -20.07 18.18
N MET A 421 28.47 -19.31 17.45
CA MET A 421 27.04 -19.62 17.27
C MET A 421 26.75 -20.60 16.11
N LYS A 422 27.77 -20.94 15.29
CA LYS A 422 27.60 -21.79 14.10
C LYS A 422 27.46 -23.29 14.40
N ILE A 423 28.03 -23.76 15.53
CA ILE A 423 28.08 -25.19 15.85
C ILE A 423 26.74 -25.67 16.45
N TRP A 424 26.13 -24.87 17.33
CA TRP A 424 24.85 -25.21 17.96
C TRP A 424 23.66 -25.25 17.00
N LEU A 425 23.64 -24.38 15.97
CA LEU A 425 22.52 -24.35 15.02
C LEU A 425 22.54 -25.52 14.02
N LEU A 426 23.72 -26.04 13.67
CA LEU A 426 23.85 -27.20 12.78
C LEU A 426 23.38 -28.50 13.45
N LEU A 427 23.62 -28.65 14.76
CA LEU A 427 23.16 -29.81 15.54
C LEU A 427 21.63 -29.82 15.71
N ALA A 428 21.01 -28.65 15.89
CA ALA A 428 19.55 -28.53 16.01
C ALA A 428 18.81 -28.94 14.72
N VAL A 429 19.34 -28.58 13.55
CA VAL A 429 18.76 -28.94 12.24
C VAL A 429 18.93 -30.43 11.93
N ALA A 430 20.06 -31.04 12.31
CA ALA A 430 20.27 -32.48 12.15
C ALA A 430 19.23 -33.30 12.95
N PHE A 431 18.90 -32.87 14.17
CA PHE A 431 17.92 -33.56 15.03
C PHE A 431 16.49 -33.48 14.48
N THR A 432 16.14 -32.42 13.74
CA THR A 432 14.79 -32.28 13.14
C THR A 432 14.60 -33.14 11.88
N ILE A 433 15.69 -33.47 11.18
CA ILE A 433 15.65 -34.29 9.95
C ILE A 433 15.60 -35.79 10.29
N TYR A 434 16.26 -36.23 11.37
CA TYR A 434 16.25 -37.65 11.77
C TYR A 434 14.91 -38.11 12.39
N GLY A 435 14.15 -37.19 13.00
CA GLY A 435 12.87 -37.49 13.65
C GLY A 435 11.69 -37.79 12.71
N LEU A 436 11.87 -37.75 11.39
CA LEU A 436 10.80 -37.90 10.39
C LEU A 436 10.78 -39.26 9.66
N SER A 437 11.62 -40.23 10.04
CA SER A 437 11.63 -41.58 9.43
C SER A 437 11.05 -42.72 10.29
N GLU A 438 10.75 -42.51 11.58
CA GLU A 438 10.27 -43.57 12.49
C GLU A 438 8.89 -43.28 13.13
N SER A 439 7.89 -42.89 12.33
CA SER A 439 6.49 -42.84 12.80
C SER A 439 5.48 -43.15 11.70
N ALA A 440 5.61 -44.36 11.15
CA ALA A 440 4.65 -44.94 10.21
C ALA A 440 4.35 -46.42 10.55
N ARG A 441 3.98 -46.71 11.81
CA ARG A 441 3.35 -47.98 12.26
C ARG A 441 2.88 -47.89 13.72
N GLY A 442 1.67 -48.37 14.00
CA GLY A 442 1.11 -48.54 15.36
C GLY A 442 0.15 -47.42 15.78
N GLY A 443 -1.10 -47.78 16.10
CA GLY A 443 -2.12 -46.86 16.60
C GLY A 443 -2.51 -47.12 18.06
N GLY A 444 -3.26 -46.21 18.68
CA GLY A 444 -3.76 -46.35 20.05
C GLY A 444 -4.57 -45.14 20.51
N ARG A 445 -5.64 -45.38 21.29
CA ARG A 445 -6.57 -44.34 21.79
C ARG A 445 -5.95 -43.50 22.93
N GLY A 446 -6.31 -42.22 23.01
CA GLY A 446 -6.09 -41.36 24.19
C GLY A 446 -6.57 -39.92 23.95
N GLY A 447 -7.41 -39.38 24.85
CA GLY A 447 -8.00 -38.04 24.68
C GLY A 447 -7.23 -36.93 25.40
N GLY A 448 -7.52 -35.66 25.06
CA GLY A 448 -6.95 -34.51 25.78
C GLY A 448 -7.22 -33.15 25.13
N LYS A 449 -7.90 -32.26 25.87
CA LYS A 449 -8.23 -30.86 25.53
C LYS A 449 -6.97 -29.99 25.26
N GLY A 450 -7.09 -28.97 24.39
CA GLY A 450 -6.11 -27.86 24.37
C GLY A 450 -6.33 -26.78 23.30
N ARG A 451 -6.98 -25.66 23.67
CA ARG A 451 -6.90 -24.37 22.93
C ARG A 451 -5.55 -23.69 23.27
N GLY A 452 -4.99 -22.76 22.48
CA GLY A 452 -5.44 -22.15 21.23
C GLY A 452 -4.47 -21.04 20.80
N GLY A 453 -4.67 -20.47 19.60
CA GLY A 453 -3.79 -19.44 19.05
C GLY A 453 -4.05 -18.02 19.54
N ARG A 454 -3.11 -17.12 19.24
CA ARG A 454 -3.25 -15.65 19.28
C ARG A 454 -4.59 -15.18 18.68
N ARG A 455 -5.15 -14.12 19.23
CA ARG A 455 -5.90 -13.10 18.46
C ARG A 455 -5.56 -11.71 18.96
N GLY A 456 -5.21 -10.83 18.03
CA GLY A 456 -5.66 -9.45 18.12
C GLY A 456 -7.10 -9.37 17.57
N MET A 457 -7.86 -8.38 18.02
CA MET A 457 -9.19 -8.04 17.50
C MET A 457 -9.39 -6.55 17.71
N GLY A 458 -10.11 -5.87 16.83
CA GLY A 458 -10.25 -4.41 16.84
C GLY A 458 -11.69 -3.91 16.70
N SER A 459 -11.79 -2.59 16.55
CA SER A 459 -12.94 -1.78 16.15
C SER A 459 -13.94 -1.26 17.22
N ARG A 460 -14.68 -0.23 16.78
CA ARG A 460 -15.44 0.86 17.46
C ARG A 460 -16.77 1.06 16.69
N MET A 461 -17.78 1.84 17.10
CA MET A 461 -18.38 2.32 18.38
C MET A 461 -19.66 3.11 17.94
N PRO A 462 -20.73 3.24 18.76
CA PRO A 462 -20.84 4.43 19.64
C PRO A 462 -21.63 4.19 20.94
N ILE A 463 -21.90 5.29 21.66
CA ILE A 463 -22.13 5.37 23.11
C ILE A 463 -23.54 5.90 23.44
N LEU A 464 -24.17 5.33 24.47
CA LEU A 464 -25.24 5.98 25.25
C LEU A 464 -24.81 6.01 26.73
N ILE A 465 -24.87 7.16 27.42
CA ILE A 465 -24.46 7.29 28.83
C ILE A 465 -25.67 7.60 29.72
N HIS A 466 -26.14 6.61 30.46
CA HIS A 466 -26.84 6.83 31.73
C HIS A 466 -26.04 6.17 32.85
N ARG A 467 -25.33 6.98 33.65
CA ARG A 467 -24.54 6.53 34.81
C ARG A 467 -25.31 6.77 36.10
N THR A 468 -26.08 5.79 36.55
CA THR A 468 -26.42 5.65 37.97
C THR A 468 -25.25 4.95 38.70
N PRO A 469 -24.98 5.22 39.99
CA PRO A 469 -23.84 4.60 40.68
C PRO A 469 -23.82 3.06 40.63
N GLY A 470 -24.98 2.41 40.72
CA GLY A 470 -25.10 0.95 40.61
C GLY A 470 -24.97 0.36 39.19
N SER A 471 -24.97 1.18 38.13
CA SER A 471 -24.78 0.68 36.75
C SER A 471 -23.40 0.07 36.52
N LYS A 472 -22.39 0.51 37.29
CA LYS A 472 -21.02 0.02 37.16
C LYS A 472 -20.89 -1.43 37.64
N ASP A 473 -21.52 -1.75 38.77
CA ASP A 473 -21.52 -3.10 39.35
C ASP A 473 -22.34 -4.09 38.51
N TYR A 474 -23.34 -3.61 37.75
CA TYR A 474 -24.14 -4.44 36.84
C TYR A 474 -23.39 -4.79 35.54
N TYR A 475 -22.71 -3.83 34.89
CA TYR A 475 -22.00 -4.09 33.63
C TYR A 475 -20.58 -4.66 33.79
N ASP A 476 -19.90 -4.39 34.92
CA ASP A 476 -18.55 -4.89 35.21
C ASP A 476 -18.56 -6.08 36.20
N HIS A 477 -19.71 -6.72 36.48
CA HIS A 477 -19.77 -7.88 37.38
C HIS A 477 -18.86 -9.01 36.88
N LYS A 478 -17.93 -9.47 37.73
CA LYS A 478 -16.89 -10.44 37.36
C LYS A 478 -17.47 -11.74 36.78
N ASP A 479 -18.63 -12.15 37.27
CA ASP A 479 -19.33 -13.37 36.90
C ASP A 479 -20.53 -13.14 35.95
N GLY A 480 -20.71 -11.91 35.47
CA GLY A 480 -21.79 -11.51 34.55
C GLY A 480 -21.71 -12.18 33.17
N ALA A 481 -22.85 -12.31 32.50
CA ALA A 481 -22.92 -12.80 31.13
C ALA A 481 -22.15 -11.87 30.17
N LYS A 482 -21.26 -12.45 29.36
CA LYS A 482 -20.40 -11.70 28.44
C LYS A 482 -20.22 -12.45 27.13
N ILE A 483 -20.59 -11.83 26.01
CA ILE A 483 -20.44 -12.40 24.67
C ILE A 483 -18.97 -12.25 24.23
N VAL A 484 -18.24 -13.36 24.25
CA VAL A 484 -16.82 -13.41 23.89
C VAL A 484 -16.57 -13.63 22.40
N LYS A 485 -17.57 -14.12 21.65
CA LYS A 485 -17.48 -14.27 20.18
C LYS A 485 -18.88 -14.34 19.56
N ALA A 486 -19.17 -13.47 18.61
CA ALA A 486 -20.38 -13.52 17.78
C ALA A 486 -20.04 -13.46 16.28
N SER A 487 -21.07 -13.52 15.44
CA SER A 487 -20.96 -13.28 14.00
C SER A 487 -20.70 -11.80 13.71
N HIS A 488 -20.18 -11.47 12.53
CA HIS A 488 -19.78 -10.10 12.18
C HIS A 488 -20.98 -9.20 11.90
N PHE A 489 -20.75 -7.88 11.95
CA PHE A 489 -21.79 -6.84 11.98
C PHE A 489 -22.66 -6.72 10.72
N GLU A 490 -22.18 -7.14 9.56
CA GLU A 490 -22.90 -7.12 8.29
C GLU A 490 -22.63 -8.43 7.54
N LEU A 491 -23.67 -9.09 7.01
CA LEU A 491 -23.59 -10.33 6.24
C LEU A 491 -24.58 -10.32 5.06
N ASP A 492 -24.05 -10.19 3.85
CA ASP A 492 -24.81 -10.37 2.62
C ASP A 492 -25.02 -11.86 2.33
N TYR A 493 -26.22 -12.24 1.85
CA TYR A 493 -26.53 -13.62 1.50
C TYR A 493 -27.20 -13.78 0.12
N MET A 494 -27.05 -14.99 -0.44
CA MET A 494 -27.71 -15.39 -1.70
C MET A 494 -29.01 -16.12 -1.38
N LEU A 495 -30.10 -15.69 -2.03
CA LEU A 495 -31.41 -16.33 -1.94
C LEU A 495 -31.32 -17.83 -2.28
N GLY A 496 -32.08 -18.64 -1.55
CA GLY A 496 -32.13 -20.10 -1.73
C GLY A 496 -30.92 -20.87 -1.16
N ARG A 497 -29.95 -20.19 -0.52
CA ARG A 497 -28.79 -20.84 0.12
C ARG A 497 -28.87 -20.79 1.64
N LYS A 498 -28.28 -21.78 2.30
CA LYS A 498 -28.14 -21.83 3.76
C LYS A 498 -27.29 -20.68 4.30
N ILE A 499 -27.77 -19.99 5.33
CA ILE A 499 -26.96 -19.07 6.16
C ILE A 499 -26.84 -19.57 7.60
N THR A 500 -25.88 -19.03 8.33
CA THR A 500 -25.50 -19.51 9.65
C THR A 500 -24.88 -18.40 10.46
N PHE A 501 -25.37 -18.24 11.68
CA PHE A 501 -24.83 -17.32 12.68
C PHE A 501 -24.45 -18.11 13.92
N PHE A 502 -23.48 -17.60 14.67
CA PHE A 502 -23.01 -18.16 15.92
C PHE A 502 -22.83 -17.05 16.97
N CYS A 503 -23.07 -17.39 18.22
CA CYS A 503 -22.86 -16.57 19.41
C CYS A 503 -22.27 -17.45 20.52
N MET A 504 -21.36 -16.89 21.31
CA MET A 504 -20.64 -17.59 22.37
C MET A 504 -20.46 -16.65 23.55
N ALA A 505 -20.99 -17.04 24.71
CA ALA A 505 -21.00 -16.23 25.92
C ALA A 505 -20.46 -17.00 27.12
N THR A 506 -19.80 -16.27 28.03
CA THR A 506 -19.24 -16.79 29.30
C THR A 506 -19.90 -16.08 30.47
N GLY A 507 -20.04 -16.76 31.60
CA GLY A 507 -20.54 -16.20 32.85
C GLY A 507 -20.67 -17.29 33.91
N TYR A 508 -20.87 -16.91 35.18
CA TYR A 508 -21.10 -17.86 36.25
C TYR A 508 -22.24 -17.37 37.16
N PRO A 509 -23.44 -18.00 37.15
CA PRO A 509 -23.86 -19.16 36.37
C PRO A 509 -23.73 -18.98 34.86
N ARG A 510 -23.59 -20.11 34.14
CA ARG A 510 -23.48 -20.15 32.67
C ARG A 510 -24.66 -19.36 32.04
N PRO A 511 -24.40 -18.46 31.08
CA PRO A 511 -25.46 -17.67 30.47
C PRO A 511 -26.34 -18.48 29.54
N MET A 512 -27.62 -18.10 29.46
CA MET A 512 -28.55 -18.50 28.41
C MET A 512 -28.33 -17.60 27.19
N ILE A 513 -28.53 -18.11 25.96
CA ILE A 513 -28.45 -17.31 24.74
C ILE A 513 -29.82 -17.31 24.06
N THR A 514 -30.34 -16.12 23.77
CA THR A 514 -31.60 -15.91 23.06
C THR A 514 -31.34 -15.13 21.77
N TRP A 515 -32.02 -15.49 20.69
CA TRP A 515 -31.87 -14.86 19.37
C TRP A 515 -33.10 -14.01 19.02
N PHE A 516 -32.87 -12.86 18.41
CA PHE A 516 -33.90 -11.92 17.98
C PHE A 516 -33.71 -11.54 16.51
N LYS A 517 -34.80 -11.19 15.83
CA LYS A 517 -34.82 -10.49 14.54
C LYS A 517 -35.74 -9.27 14.65
N ASP A 518 -35.23 -8.10 14.29
CA ASP A 518 -35.95 -6.82 14.30
C ASP A 518 -36.65 -6.51 15.65
N GLY A 519 -36.04 -6.99 16.75
CA GLY A 519 -36.55 -6.87 18.13
C GLY A 519 -37.48 -7.98 18.61
N ILE A 520 -37.84 -8.94 17.75
CA ILE A 520 -38.74 -10.07 18.05
C ILE A 520 -37.93 -11.34 18.31
N GLU A 521 -38.25 -12.08 19.37
CA GLU A 521 -37.57 -13.35 19.71
C GLU A 521 -37.83 -14.44 18.65
N LEU A 522 -36.79 -15.23 18.34
CA LEU A 522 -36.83 -16.29 17.34
C LEU A 522 -36.90 -17.68 17.96
N TYR A 523 -37.94 -18.44 17.62
CA TYR A 523 -38.12 -19.83 18.05
C TYR A 523 -37.82 -20.81 16.90
N ALA A 524 -37.16 -21.93 17.23
CA ALA A 524 -36.78 -22.94 16.25
C ALA A 524 -38.00 -23.54 15.52
N HIS A 525 -37.93 -23.60 14.18
CA HIS A 525 -38.95 -24.20 13.31
C HIS A 525 -38.29 -24.83 12.06
N LYS A 526 -39.08 -25.44 11.17
CA LYS A 526 -38.58 -26.25 10.04
C LYS A 526 -37.46 -25.61 9.19
N TYR A 527 -37.45 -24.27 9.03
CA TYR A 527 -36.48 -23.53 8.21
C TYR A 527 -35.52 -22.66 9.03
N PHE A 528 -35.64 -22.66 10.36
CA PHE A 528 -34.79 -21.94 11.30
C PHE A 528 -34.42 -22.86 12.47
N GLN A 529 -33.18 -23.30 12.53
CA GLN A 529 -32.71 -24.25 13.55
C GLN A 529 -31.72 -23.57 14.48
N VAL A 530 -31.87 -23.76 15.79
CA VAL A 530 -30.91 -23.31 16.80
C VAL A 530 -30.24 -24.52 17.43
N HIS A 531 -28.92 -24.52 17.42
CA HIS A 531 -28.08 -25.57 18.00
C HIS A 531 -27.26 -24.98 19.15
N GLU A 532 -27.35 -25.59 20.32
CA GLU A 532 -26.68 -25.12 21.53
C GLU A 532 -25.74 -26.17 22.09
N TRP A 533 -24.58 -25.73 22.60
CA TRP A 533 -23.63 -26.61 23.25
C TRP A 533 -22.80 -25.89 24.32
N THR A 534 -22.65 -26.56 25.45
CA THR A 534 -21.91 -26.05 26.60
C THR A 534 -20.41 -26.34 26.44
N VAL A 535 -19.56 -25.45 26.97
CA VAL A 535 -18.09 -25.59 26.90
C VAL A 535 -17.49 -25.35 28.27
N GLY A 536 -17.23 -26.41 29.02
CA GLY A 536 -16.89 -26.26 30.45
C GLY A 536 -18.11 -25.79 31.26
N ASN A 537 -17.87 -25.23 32.44
CA ASN A 537 -18.93 -24.94 33.40
C ASN A 537 -19.54 -23.54 33.25
N ASP A 538 -18.85 -22.63 32.54
CA ASP A 538 -19.11 -21.19 32.47
C ASP A 538 -19.58 -20.69 31.09
N THR A 539 -19.37 -21.49 30.03
CA THR A 539 -19.53 -21.02 28.65
C THR A 539 -20.69 -21.71 27.94
N MET A 540 -21.53 -20.92 27.28
CA MET A 540 -22.53 -21.36 26.30
C MET A 540 -22.10 -20.98 24.87
N LYS A 541 -22.43 -21.84 23.91
CA LYS A 541 -22.39 -21.53 22.47
C LYS A 541 -23.74 -21.84 21.86
N SER A 542 -24.22 -20.93 21.05
CA SER A 542 -25.45 -21.07 20.28
C SER A 542 -25.15 -20.76 18.82
N LYS A 543 -25.80 -21.49 17.90
CA LYS A 543 -25.66 -21.31 16.46
C LYS A 543 -27.03 -21.46 15.82
N MET A 544 -27.48 -20.41 15.14
CA MET A 544 -28.72 -20.45 14.38
C MET A 544 -28.42 -20.61 12.89
N GLU A 545 -29.27 -21.38 12.20
CA GLU A 545 -29.17 -21.68 10.77
C GLU A 545 -30.52 -21.41 10.09
N ILE A 546 -30.50 -20.74 8.93
CA ILE A 546 -31.69 -20.53 8.09
C ILE A 546 -31.44 -21.24 6.75
N ASP A 547 -32.34 -22.13 6.36
CA ASP A 547 -32.21 -22.96 5.16
C ASP A 547 -33.58 -23.43 4.63
N PRO A 548 -33.99 -23.10 3.39
CA PRO A 548 -33.35 -22.15 2.47
C PRO A 548 -33.65 -20.70 2.85
N THR A 549 -32.77 -19.76 2.50
CA THR A 549 -33.02 -18.32 2.71
C THR A 549 -33.97 -17.71 1.69
N THR A 550 -34.69 -16.69 2.14
CA THR A 550 -35.66 -15.89 1.39
C THR A 550 -35.36 -14.40 1.54
N GLN A 551 -36.08 -13.53 0.82
CA GLN A 551 -35.95 -12.07 0.98
C GLN A 551 -36.42 -11.57 2.36
N LYS A 552 -37.22 -12.37 3.10
CA LYS A 552 -37.73 -12.00 4.44
C LYS A 552 -36.69 -12.17 5.56
N ASP A 553 -35.58 -12.85 5.26
CA ASP A 553 -34.48 -13.11 6.18
C ASP A 553 -33.44 -11.96 6.21
N ALA A 554 -33.72 -10.85 5.50
CA ALA A 554 -33.01 -9.59 5.66
C ALA A 554 -33.56 -8.82 6.87
N GLY A 555 -32.70 -8.16 7.62
CA GLY A 555 -33.07 -7.44 8.85
C GLY A 555 -31.91 -7.27 9.82
N TYR A 556 -32.22 -6.80 11.03
CA TYR A 556 -31.28 -6.72 12.15
C TYR A 556 -31.49 -7.90 13.09
N TYR A 557 -30.50 -8.76 13.21
CA TYR A 557 -30.51 -9.88 14.14
C TYR A 557 -29.66 -9.56 15.38
N GLU A 558 -30.01 -10.12 16.52
CA GLU A 558 -29.29 -9.92 17.78
C GLU A 558 -29.21 -11.23 18.57
N CYS A 559 -28.03 -11.54 19.15
CA CYS A 559 -27.94 -12.49 20.26
C CYS A 559 -27.84 -11.73 21.58
N GLN A 560 -28.72 -12.08 22.51
CA GLN A 560 -28.65 -11.70 23.91
C GLN A 560 -28.05 -12.87 24.70
N ALA A 561 -27.09 -12.59 25.58
CA ALA A 561 -26.62 -13.51 26.59
C ALA A 561 -27.01 -13.01 27.98
N ASP A 562 -27.68 -13.85 28.76
CA ASP A 562 -28.32 -13.48 30.01
C ASP A 562 -27.87 -14.41 31.15
N ASN A 563 -27.52 -13.83 32.31
CA ASN A 563 -27.45 -14.53 33.58
C ASN A 563 -27.87 -13.60 34.74
N GLN A 564 -28.00 -14.15 35.95
CA GLN A 564 -28.48 -13.43 37.13
C GLN A 564 -27.70 -12.15 37.52
N TYR A 565 -26.55 -11.89 36.90
CA TYR A 565 -25.68 -10.76 37.22
C TYR A 565 -25.62 -9.70 36.10
N ALA A 566 -25.74 -10.08 34.83
CA ALA A 566 -25.66 -9.14 33.70
C ALA A 566 -26.31 -9.69 32.42
N ILE A 567 -26.69 -8.77 31.53
CA ILE A 567 -27.13 -9.07 30.15
C ILE A 567 -26.17 -8.38 29.16
N ASP A 568 -25.59 -9.14 28.23
CA ASP A 568 -24.79 -8.63 27.10
C ASP A 568 -25.51 -8.91 25.77
N ARG A 569 -25.36 -8.02 24.79
CA ARG A 569 -26.07 -8.08 23.49
C ARG A 569 -25.12 -7.80 22.33
N ARG A 570 -25.25 -8.56 21.24
CA ARG A 570 -24.54 -8.33 19.97
C ARG A 570 -25.48 -8.52 18.80
N GLY A 571 -25.70 -7.45 18.04
CA GLY A 571 -26.44 -7.50 16.79
C GLY A 571 -25.62 -7.24 15.54
N PHE A 572 -26.23 -7.62 14.42
CA PHE A 572 -25.67 -7.62 13.08
C PHE A 572 -26.80 -7.51 12.05
N ARG A 573 -26.51 -6.93 10.89
CA ARG A 573 -27.46 -6.76 9.78
C ARG A 573 -27.23 -7.82 8.71
N THR A 574 -28.33 -8.23 8.08
CA THR A 574 -28.34 -9.13 6.93
C THR A 574 -29.09 -8.47 5.78
N ASP A 575 -28.56 -8.62 4.57
CA ASP A 575 -29.22 -8.20 3.33
C ASP A 575 -29.02 -9.25 2.23
N TYR A 576 -29.86 -9.24 1.20
CA TYR A 576 -29.81 -10.22 0.11
C TYR A 576 -29.29 -9.62 -1.19
N VAL A 577 -28.47 -10.38 -1.92
CA VAL A 577 -27.93 -9.95 -3.22
C VAL A 577 -28.67 -10.70 -4.34
N ILE A 578 -29.32 -9.94 -5.24
CA ILE A 578 -29.87 -10.46 -6.48
C ILE A 578 -28.83 -10.32 -7.59
N TYR A 579 -28.23 -11.44 -8.01
CA TYR A 579 -27.51 -11.50 -9.28
C TYR A 579 -28.51 -11.75 -10.41
N THR A 580 -28.72 -10.74 -11.26
CA THR A 580 -29.27 -10.94 -12.60
C THR A 580 -28.14 -11.42 -13.50
N TYR A 581 -28.31 -12.61 -14.09
CA TYR A 581 -27.42 -13.19 -15.09
C TYR A 581 -27.72 -12.61 -16.48
#